data_AF-A0A517SQY6-F1
#
_entry.id   AF-A0A517SQY6-F1
#
_cell.length_a   1.000
_cell.length_b   1.000
_cell.length_c   1.000
_cell.angle_alpha   90.00
_cell.angle_beta   90.00
_cell.angle_gamma   90.00
#
_symmetry.space_group_name_H-M   'P 1'
#
loop_
_entity.id
_entity.type
_entity.pdbx_description
1 polymer ?
#
loop_
_entity_poly.entity_id
_entity_poly.type
_entity_poly.pdbx_seq_one_letter_code
_entity_poly.pdbx_strand_id
1 'polypeptide(L)'
;MIGFLQHHNPARAFTVCGLVLVVAWLLGLAVAWFAVWIGVAPRGELPPVDWMFASLIGGGVGVMAVVPGVVSEWCQPQASPVERSISNILVASSIRLVGTVAVVVIYGYQMPAEKVQIAALILVWYVYLTSVDVVVLALVLPRLDKRHHSGN
;
A
#
# COMPACT_ATOMS: atom_id res chain seq x y z
N MET A 1 -8.58 11.31 -21.04
CA MET A 1 -8.66 10.01 -20.33
C MET A 1 -9.03 10.14 -18.83
N ILE A 2 -9.71 11.23 -18.42
CA ILE A 2 -10.09 11.50 -17.01
C ILE A 2 -11.60 11.24 -16.78
N GLY A 3 -12.39 11.06 -17.85
CA GLY A 3 -13.85 10.88 -17.79
C GLY A 3 -14.33 9.49 -17.34
N PHE A 4 -13.46 8.46 -17.32
CA PHE A 4 -13.88 7.10 -16.96
C PHE A 4 -14.04 6.87 -15.45
N LEU A 5 -13.59 7.83 -14.61
CA LEU A 5 -13.76 7.76 -13.15
C LEU A 5 -15.07 8.41 -12.65
N GLN A 6 -15.88 8.98 -13.54
CA GLN A 6 -17.01 9.82 -13.13
C GLN A 6 -18.26 9.03 -12.72
N HIS A 7 -18.34 7.75 -13.11
CA HIS A 7 -19.50 6.88 -12.83
C HIS A 7 -19.32 5.92 -11.65
N HIS A 8 -18.16 5.91 -10.97
CA HIS A 8 -17.99 5.05 -9.80
C HIS A 8 -18.70 5.64 -8.58
N ASN A 9 -19.57 4.83 -8.00
CA ASN A 9 -20.25 5.08 -6.74
C ASN A 9 -19.26 5.61 -5.69
N PRO A 10 -19.59 6.71 -4.98
CA PRO A 10 -18.75 7.23 -3.89
C PRO A 10 -18.48 6.20 -2.77
N ALA A 11 -19.26 5.12 -2.70
CA ALA A 11 -19.14 4.04 -1.72
C ALA A 11 -17.92 3.10 -1.88
N ARG A 12 -16.96 3.38 -2.79
CA ARG A 12 -15.85 2.47 -3.12
C ARG A 12 -14.47 3.15 -3.10
N ALA A 13 -14.23 4.08 -2.18
CA ALA A 13 -12.97 4.81 -2.08
C ALA A 13 -11.78 3.93 -1.68
N PHE A 14 -11.96 3.04 -0.70
CA PHE A 14 -10.95 2.08 -0.28
C PHE A 14 -10.73 1.00 -1.34
N THR A 15 -11.77 0.60 -2.06
CA THR A 15 -11.63 -0.31 -3.21
C THR A 15 -10.77 0.32 -4.32
N VAL A 16 -11.00 1.59 -4.66
CA VAL A 16 -10.17 2.33 -5.63
C VAL A 16 -8.74 2.48 -5.10
N CYS A 17 -8.56 2.84 -3.83
CA CYS A 17 -7.24 2.94 -3.22
C CYS A 17 -6.48 1.61 -3.28
N GLY A 18 -7.14 0.51 -2.92
CA GLY A 18 -6.58 -0.84 -2.99
C GLY A 18 -6.12 -1.21 -4.40
N LEU A 19 -6.93 -0.91 -5.43
CA LEU A 19 -6.55 -1.15 -6.83
C LEU A 19 -5.32 -0.33 -7.23
N VAL A 20 -5.28 0.97 -6.87
CA VAL A 20 -4.12 1.82 -7.18
C VAL A 20 -2.87 1.32 -6.47
N LEU A 21 -2.98 0.86 -5.21
CA LEU A 21 -1.86 0.29 -4.47
C LEU A 21 -1.35 -1.02 -5.08
N VAL A 22 -2.24 -1.89 -5.54
CA VAL A 22 -1.83 -3.11 -6.27
C VAL A 22 -1.05 -2.74 -7.54
N VAL A 23 -1.56 -1.79 -8.32
CA VAL A 23 -0.86 -1.34 -9.54
C VAL A 23 0.48 -0.70 -9.20
N ALA A 24 0.52 0.19 -8.21
CA ALA A 24 1.76 0.84 -7.76
C ALA A 24 2.79 -0.17 -7.24
N TRP A 25 2.34 -1.22 -6.55
CA TRP A 25 3.18 -2.32 -6.09
C TRP A 25 3.75 -3.14 -7.25
N LEU A 26 2.92 -3.54 -8.21
CA LEU A 26 3.38 -4.27 -9.41
C LEU A 26 4.37 -3.44 -10.24
N LEU A 27 4.14 -2.13 -10.38
CA LEU A 27 5.07 -1.22 -11.04
C LEU A 27 6.39 -1.11 -10.28
N GLY A 28 6.34 -0.95 -8.96
CA GLY A 28 7.54 -0.94 -8.13
C GLY A 28 8.33 -2.24 -8.23
N LEU A 29 7.65 -3.39 -8.27
CA LEU A 29 8.28 -4.70 -8.46
C LEU A 29 8.93 -4.82 -9.84
N ALA A 30 8.26 -4.35 -10.90
CA ALA A 30 8.82 -4.33 -12.24
C ALA A 30 10.07 -3.45 -12.32
N VAL A 31 10.07 -2.28 -11.68
CA VAL A 31 11.25 -1.40 -11.61
C VAL A 31 12.37 -2.04 -10.80
N ALA A 32 12.08 -2.65 -9.64
CA ALA A 32 13.07 -3.35 -8.83
C ALA A 32 13.69 -4.52 -9.60
N TRP A 33 12.87 -5.31 -10.29
CA TRP A 33 13.34 -6.40 -11.15
C TRP A 33 14.19 -5.89 -12.31
N PHE A 34 13.75 -4.83 -12.97
CA PHE A 34 14.51 -4.22 -14.05
C PHE A 34 15.87 -3.71 -13.56
N ALA A 35 15.93 -3.07 -12.39
CA ALA A 35 17.16 -2.60 -11.76
C ALA A 35 18.14 -3.73 -11.44
N VAL A 36 17.64 -4.88 -10.98
CA VAL A 36 18.43 -6.11 -10.81
C VAL A 36 18.95 -6.60 -12.16
N TRP A 37 18.09 -6.67 -13.17
CA TRP A 37 18.44 -7.17 -14.50
C TRP A 37 19.53 -6.35 -15.20
N ILE A 38 19.47 -5.01 -15.12
CA ILE A 38 20.51 -4.12 -15.68
C ILE A 38 21.73 -3.98 -14.77
N GLY A 39 21.76 -4.66 -13.62
CA GLY A 39 22.89 -4.65 -12.68
C GLY A 39 23.13 -3.33 -11.94
N VAL A 40 22.09 -2.49 -11.84
CA VAL A 40 22.10 -1.18 -11.14
C VAL A 40 21.58 -1.32 -9.71
N ALA A 41 20.92 -2.43 -9.37
CA ALA A 41 20.63 -2.77 -7.98
C ALA A 41 21.93 -2.75 -7.15
N PRO A 42 21.89 -2.26 -5.89
CA PRO A 42 23.06 -2.23 -5.03
C PRO A 42 23.67 -3.63 -5.00
N ARG A 43 24.89 -3.78 -5.54
CA ARG A 43 25.66 -5.03 -5.53
C ARG A 43 26.21 -5.31 -4.13
N GLY A 44 25.34 -5.30 -3.14
CA GLY A 44 25.62 -5.81 -1.82
C GLY A 44 25.75 -7.33 -1.86
N GLU A 45 26.03 -7.92 -0.69
CA GLU A 45 26.13 -9.37 -0.50
C GLU A 45 24.79 -10.10 -0.78
N LEU A 46 23.66 -9.35 -0.75
CA LEU A 46 22.32 -9.90 -0.93
C LEU A 46 22.12 -10.53 -2.31
N PRO A 47 21.80 -11.84 -2.39
CA PRO A 47 21.42 -12.48 -3.62
C PRO A 47 20.21 -11.78 -4.27
N PRO A 48 20.15 -11.69 -5.62
CA PRO A 48 19.02 -11.09 -6.35
C PRO A 48 17.65 -11.66 -5.97
N VAL A 49 17.62 -12.94 -5.60
CA VAL A 49 16.41 -13.67 -5.19
C VAL A 49 15.88 -13.13 -3.86
N ASP A 50 16.75 -12.85 -2.89
CA ASP A 50 16.35 -12.34 -1.58
C ASP A 50 15.83 -10.90 -1.68
N TRP A 51 16.41 -10.10 -2.57
CA TRP A 51 15.90 -8.78 -2.95
C TRP A 51 14.46 -8.84 -3.49
N MET A 52 14.18 -9.82 -4.36
CA MET A 52 12.83 -10.04 -4.88
C MET A 52 11.86 -10.46 -3.78
N PHE A 53 12.23 -11.43 -2.95
CA PHE A 53 11.37 -11.91 -1.88
C PHE A 53 11.07 -10.82 -0.86
N ALA A 54 12.08 -10.06 -0.45
CA ALA A 54 11.89 -8.91 0.44
C ALA A 54 10.99 -7.84 -0.19
N SER A 55 11.11 -7.59 -1.49
CA SER A 55 10.25 -6.64 -2.21
C SER A 55 8.81 -7.13 -2.34
N LEU A 56 8.63 -8.43 -2.59
CA LEU A 56 7.33 -9.07 -2.69
C LEU A 56 6.60 -9.01 -1.34
N ILE A 57 7.27 -9.44 -0.27
CA ILE A 57 6.69 -9.49 1.08
C ILE A 57 6.47 -8.08 1.64
N GLY A 58 7.47 -7.20 1.53
CA GLY A 58 7.39 -5.82 2.02
C GLY A 58 6.27 -5.03 1.34
N GLY A 59 6.17 -5.12 0.02
CA GLY A 59 5.08 -4.49 -0.71
C GLY A 59 3.73 -5.17 -0.51
N GLY A 60 3.71 -6.50 -0.37
CA GLY A 60 2.50 -7.29 -0.10
C GLY A 60 1.84 -6.90 1.23
N VAL A 61 2.61 -6.68 2.29
CA VAL A 61 2.09 -6.12 3.56
C VAL A 61 1.41 -4.78 3.34
N GLY A 62 2.01 -3.92 2.51
CA GLY A 62 1.45 -2.61 2.18
C GLY A 62 0.10 -2.68 1.47
N VAL A 63 -0.11 -3.67 0.61
CA VAL A 63 -1.38 -3.92 -0.07
C VAL A 63 -2.41 -4.54 0.88
N MET A 64 -2.00 -5.53 1.68
CA MET A 64 -2.89 -6.23 2.62
C MET A 64 -3.46 -5.31 3.71
N ALA A 65 -2.75 -4.24 4.05
CA ALA A 65 -3.22 -3.21 4.99
C ALA A 65 -4.57 -2.57 4.58
N VAL A 66 -4.90 -2.52 3.29
CA VAL A 66 -6.13 -1.88 2.80
C VAL A 66 -7.33 -2.84 2.76
N VAL A 67 -7.10 -4.14 2.89
CA VAL A 67 -8.15 -5.18 2.85
C VAL A 67 -9.27 -4.94 3.86
N PRO A 68 -9.01 -4.61 5.15
CA PRO A 68 -10.09 -4.33 6.10
C PRO A 68 -10.97 -3.17 5.65
N GLY A 69 -10.37 -2.12 5.07
CA GLY A 69 -11.11 -0.99 4.50
C GLY A 69 -12.04 -1.44 3.37
N VAL A 70 -11.54 -2.25 2.43
CA VAL A 70 -12.34 -2.81 1.32
C VAL A 70 -13.45 -3.71 1.82
N VAL A 71 -13.15 -4.64 2.73
CA VAL A 71 -14.14 -5.55 3.33
C VAL A 71 -15.22 -4.75 4.03
N SER A 72 -14.84 -3.71 4.77
CA SER A 72 -15.78 -2.83 5.43
C SER A 72 -16.73 -2.20 4.39
N GLU A 73 -16.21 -1.59 3.32
CA GLU A 73 -17.02 -0.96 2.27
C GLU A 73 -18.05 -1.93 1.67
N TRP A 74 -17.68 -3.20 1.49
CA TRP A 74 -18.54 -4.20 0.88
C TRP A 74 -19.59 -4.74 1.87
N CYS A 75 -19.23 -4.89 3.15
CA CYS A 75 -20.10 -5.53 4.14
C CYS A 75 -21.10 -4.57 4.81
N GLN A 76 -20.81 -3.27 4.94
CA GLN A 76 -21.75 -2.33 5.59
C GLN A 76 -21.83 -0.99 4.85
N PRO A 77 -22.58 -0.87 3.75
CA PRO A 77 -22.63 0.34 2.95
C PRO A 77 -23.31 1.56 3.61
N GLN A 78 -23.94 1.42 4.77
CA GLN A 78 -24.88 2.41 5.35
C GLN A 78 -24.38 3.19 6.59
N ALA A 79 -23.14 2.99 7.05
CA ALA A 79 -22.61 3.71 8.23
C ALA A 79 -22.15 5.15 7.91
N SER A 80 -22.03 6.00 8.94
CA SER A 80 -21.49 7.36 8.85
C SER A 80 -20.13 7.35 8.09
N PRO A 81 -19.99 8.03 6.94
CA PRO A 81 -18.82 7.89 6.07
C PRO A 81 -17.50 8.31 6.72
N VAL A 82 -17.56 9.26 7.65
CA VAL A 82 -16.37 9.92 8.23
C VAL A 82 -15.73 9.08 9.33
N GLU A 83 -16.49 8.67 10.35
CA GLU A 83 -15.96 7.87 11.47
C GLU A 83 -15.38 6.54 11.00
N ARG A 84 -16.03 5.92 10.01
CA ARG A 84 -15.54 4.70 9.38
C ARG A 84 -14.25 4.92 8.61
N SER A 85 -14.15 6.02 7.85
CA SER A 85 -12.93 6.33 7.10
C SER A 85 -11.74 6.50 8.04
N ILE A 86 -11.92 7.19 9.16
CA ILE A 86 -10.90 7.36 10.19
C ILE A 86 -10.51 5.99 10.79
N SER A 87 -11.49 5.18 11.18
CA SER A 87 -11.25 3.85 11.73
C SER A 87 -10.48 2.95 10.74
N ASN A 88 -10.88 2.93 9.48
CA ASN A 88 -10.22 2.15 8.43
C ASN A 88 -8.78 2.61 8.18
N ILE A 89 -8.53 3.93 8.18
CA ILE A 89 -7.17 4.49 8.05
C ILE A 89 -6.30 4.07 9.24
N LEU A 90 -6.83 4.11 10.46
CA LEU A 90 -6.10 3.71 11.66
C LEU A 90 -5.77 2.20 11.65
N VAL A 91 -6.74 1.37 11.26
CA VAL A 91 -6.54 -0.08 11.13
C VAL A 91 -5.50 -0.38 10.05
N ALA A 92 -5.63 0.23 8.87
CA ALA A 92 -4.67 0.05 7.78
C ALA A 92 -3.26 0.48 8.19
N SER A 93 -3.12 1.64 8.84
CA SER A 93 -1.84 2.15 9.33
C SER A 93 -1.21 1.20 10.36
N SER A 94 -2.04 0.67 11.27
CA SER A 94 -1.59 -0.29 12.30
C SER A 94 -1.10 -1.60 11.70
N ILE A 95 -1.85 -2.17 10.74
CA ILE A 95 -1.47 -3.40 10.03
C ILE A 95 -0.18 -3.17 9.24
N ARG A 96 -0.06 -2.03 8.55
CA ARG A 96 1.13 -1.72 7.77
C ARG A 96 2.36 -1.57 8.67
N LEU A 97 2.24 -0.85 9.79
CA LEU A 97 3.33 -0.69 10.76
C LEU A 97 3.75 -2.04 11.38
N VAL A 98 2.80 -2.78 11.95
CA VAL A 98 3.08 -4.05 12.63
C VAL A 98 3.61 -5.08 11.63
N GLY A 99 3.01 -5.17 10.45
CA GLY A 99 3.46 -6.06 9.38
C GLY A 99 4.87 -5.72 8.91
N THR A 100 5.18 -4.44 8.69
CA THR A 100 6.53 -4.01 8.32
C THR A 100 7.56 -4.36 9.39
N VAL A 101 7.25 -4.09 10.67
CA VAL A 101 8.14 -4.47 11.79
C VAL A 101 8.34 -5.98 11.87
N ALA A 102 7.26 -6.76 11.73
CA ALA A 102 7.34 -8.22 11.73
C ALA A 102 8.22 -8.75 10.60
N VAL A 103 8.07 -8.23 9.38
CA VAL A 103 8.90 -8.62 8.23
C VAL A 103 10.37 -8.27 8.49
N VAL A 104 10.67 -7.08 9.00
CA VAL A 104 12.05 -6.68 9.33
C VAL A 104 12.66 -7.58 10.40
N VAL A 105 11.90 -7.94 11.44
CA VAL A 105 12.37 -8.83 12.52
C VAL A 105 12.61 -10.25 12.00
N ILE A 106 11.67 -10.80 11.21
CA ILE A 106 11.79 -12.15 10.64
C ILE A 106 13.00 -12.22 9.70
N TYR A 107 13.15 -11.27 8.78
CA TYR A 107 14.30 -11.22 7.88
C TYR A 107 15.60 -10.94 8.64
N GLY A 108 15.57 -10.07 9.64
CA GLY A 108 16.73 -9.78 10.47
C GLY A 108 17.19 -10.98 11.31
N TYR A 109 16.31 -11.95 11.57
CA TYR A 109 16.65 -13.22 12.19
C TYR A 109 17.22 -14.22 11.18
N GLN A 110 16.61 -14.32 10.00
CA GLN A 110 17.02 -15.28 8.96
C GLN A 110 18.33 -14.90 8.26
N MET A 111 18.60 -13.60 8.06
CA MET A 111 19.73 -13.09 7.29
C MET A 111 20.52 -12.03 8.10
N PRO A 112 21.34 -12.47 9.07
CA PRO A 112 21.95 -11.55 10.01
C PRO A 112 23.11 -10.71 9.46
N ALA A 113 23.72 -11.10 8.34
CA ALA A 113 24.80 -10.36 7.70
C ALA A 113 24.31 -9.07 7.01
N GLU A 114 23.03 -9.03 6.60
CA GLU A 114 22.51 -8.00 5.67
C GLU A 114 21.30 -7.24 6.21
N LYS A 115 21.09 -7.30 7.53
CA LYS A 115 19.92 -6.71 8.23
C LYS A 115 19.63 -5.27 7.79
N VAL A 116 20.69 -4.47 7.60
CA VAL A 116 20.57 -3.05 7.24
C VAL A 116 20.01 -2.87 5.83
N GLN A 117 20.45 -3.67 4.86
CA GLN A 117 20.01 -3.55 3.48
C GLN A 117 18.56 -4.02 3.32
N ILE A 118 18.20 -5.13 3.96
CA ILE A 118 16.82 -5.65 3.93
C ILE A 118 15.87 -4.68 4.65
N ALA A 119 16.25 -4.17 5.82
CA ALA A 119 15.45 -3.19 6.55
C ALA A 119 15.25 -1.90 5.74
N ALA A 120 16.31 -1.41 5.07
CA ALA A 120 16.21 -0.25 4.20
C ALA A 120 15.26 -0.50 3.02
N LEU A 121 15.35 -1.67 2.38
CA LEU A 121 14.46 -2.04 1.27
C LEU A 121 12.99 -2.11 1.72
N ILE A 122 12.71 -2.77 2.83
CA ILE A 122 11.35 -2.85 3.39
C ILE A 122 10.84 -1.46 3.77
N LEU A 123 11.70 -0.60 4.33
CA LEU A 123 11.35 0.79 4.67
C LEU A 123 11.03 1.61 3.42
N VAL A 124 11.79 1.45 2.32
CA VAL A 124 11.48 2.08 1.03
C VAL A 124 10.10 1.67 0.54
N TRP A 125 9.78 0.37 0.61
CA TRP A 125 8.43 -0.13 0.27
C TRP A 125 7.34 0.47 1.15
N TYR A 126 7.57 0.55 2.45
CA TYR A 126 6.66 1.16 3.41
C TYR A 126 6.38 2.63 3.05
N VAL A 127 7.42 3.42 2.84
CA VAL A 127 7.29 4.85 2.51
C VAL A 127 6.61 5.04 1.15
N TYR A 128 7.03 4.29 0.13
CA TYR A 128 6.47 4.37 -1.22
C TYR A 128 4.97 4.08 -1.21
N LEU A 129 4.54 2.92 -0.67
CA LEU A 129 3.12 2.55 -0.67
C LEU A 129 2.29 3.44 0.25
N THR A 130 2.85 3.92 1.37
CA THR A 130 2.16 4.87 2.23
C THR A 130 1.95 6.22 1.54
N SER A 131 2.93 6.68 0.77
CA SER A 131 2.79 7.93 0.02
C SER A 131 1.69 7.83 -1.05
N VAL A 132 1.64 6.73 -1.80
CA VAL A 132 0.58 6.47 -2.79
C VAL A 132 -0.79 6.43 -2.13
N ASP A 133 -0.92 5.72 -1.00
CA ASP A 133 -2.16 5.58 -0.24
C ASP A 133 -2.70 6.95 0.22
N VAL A 134 -1.83 7.75 0.86
CA VAL A 134 -2.19 9.11 1.33
C VAL A 134 -2.60 10.01 0.17
N VAL A 135 -1.86 9.99 -0.94
CA VAL A 135 -2.18 10.80 -2.13
C VAL A 135 -3.51 10.39 -2.73
N VAL A 136 -3.76 9.09 -2.89
CA VAL A 136 -5.02 8.60 -3.47
C VAL A 136 -6.20 8.95 -2.56
N LEU A 137 -6.09 8.69 -1.26
CA LEU A 137 -7.14 9.04 -0.29
C LEU A 137 -7.39 10.55 -0.25
N ALA A 138 -6.34 11.38 -0.27
CA ALA A 138 -6.47 12.84 -0.31
C ALA A 138 -7.15 13.35 -1.59
N LEU A 139 -7.02 12.64 -2.72
CA LEU A 139 -7.69 12.99 -3.97
C LEU A 139 -9.14 12.49 -4.03
N VAL A 140 -9.45 11.38 -3.37
CA VAL A 140 -10.76 10.73 -3.41
C VAL A 140 -11.71 11.28 -2.33
N LEU A 141 -11.24 11.50 -1.10
CA LEU A 141 -12.06 11.93 0.04
C LEU A 141 -12.80 13.27 -0.19
N PRO A 142 -12.18 14.35 -0.70
CA PRO A 142 -12.88 15.62 -0.91
C PRO A 142 -14.01 15.54 -1.95
N ARG A 143 -13.96 14.56 -2.85
CA ARG A 143 -15.02 14.33 -3.84
C ARG A 143 -16.24 13.65 -3.24
N LEU A 144 -16.06 12.91 -2.14
CA LEU A 144 -17.14 12.30 -1.38
C LEU A 144 -17.92 13.36 -0.61
N ASP A 145 -17.21 14.29 0.05
CA ASP A 145 -17.79 15.35 0.86
C ASP A 145 -18.68 16.30 0.02
N LYS A 146 -18.18 16.74 -1.15
CA LYS A 146 -18.93 17.62 -2.07
C LYS A 146 -20.24 17.01 -2.59
N ARG A 147 -20.32 15.68 -2.75
CA ARG A 147 -21.56 15.02 -3.21
C ARG A 147 -22.59 14.91 -2.11
N HIS A 148 -22.17 14.82 -0.84
CA HIS A 148 -23.09 14.76 0.28
C HIS A 148 -23.80 16.10 0.52
N HIS A 149 -23.13 17.22 0.25
CA HIS A 149 -23.72 18.56 0.38
C HIS A 149 -24.58 19.00 -0.82
N SER A 150 -24.42 18.39 -1.99
CA SER A 150 -25.22 18.74 -3.18
C SER A 150 -26.52 17.93 -3.33
N GLY A 151 -26.79 16.99 -2.42
CA GLY A 151 -27.98 16.13 -2.41
C GLY A 151 -29.06 16.51 -1.39
N ASN A 152 -28.88 17.63 -0.69
CA ASN A 152 -29.90 18.32 0.11
C ASN A 152 -30.33 19.60 -0.61
#